data_AF-H0QH62-F1
#
_entry.id   AF-H0QH62-F1
#
_cell.length_a   1.000
_cell.length_b   1.000
_cell.length_c   1.000
_cell.angle_alpha   90.00
_cell.angle_beta   90.00
_cell.angle_gamma   90.00
#
_symmetry.space_group_name_H-M   'P 1'
#
loop_
_entity.id
_entity.type
_entity.pdbx_description
1 polymer ?
#
loop_
_entity_poly.entity_id
_entity_poly.type
_entity_poly.pdbx_seq_one_letter_code
_entity_poly.pdbx_strand_id
1 'polypeptide(L)'
;MLRLTTDRRLGIEDSIAIIRSRMTEGEEAFIALSWTSLPPPRTWEEATQKQWQTTEFWRQWITVGEFPDHPLREELQRSALTLKGLTYAPTGTLIAAPTTSLPETPGGERNWDYRYTWVRDSTFALWAVYTLGLDREADDFFSFIRAVAAEDDLQLMYGVGGERDLPESRVEGLGGYDGARPVRIGNAAVHQRQLDVWGTMLDSVYLHTKSRDQLPEPLWPVLLRQIEQAASHWRDTDHGIWEVRGEPQHFTSSKLMCWVALDRGGPLARLHGEADYARKWDSIAEEIRDDICRNGLDDRGVFVQSYGTTNLDASLLLVPLVRFLPANDPRVRATVLADADELTQNGLVLRYRPEQTDDGLTGAQGITMCSFWLVSALVEIGEVARAKALCEHLLSHASPLGLYAEELDPVNGRHLGNFPQAFTHLALINALMHLIRVEETDRAKQFSPAHRNR
;
A
#
# COMPACT_ATOMS: atom_id res chain seq x y z
N MET A 1 -16.37 -24.92 12.39
CA MET A 1 -17.54 -25.43 11.63
C MET A 1 -18.35 -24.24 11.13
N LEU A 2 -18.67 -24.21 9.83
CA LEU A 2 -19.57 -23.22 9.23
C LEU A 2 -21.00 -23.54 9.67
N ARG A 3 -21.78 -22.54 10.09
CA ARG A 3 -23.17 -22.70 10.55
C ARG A 3 -24.08 -21.78 9.76
N LEU A 4 -25.19 -22.31 9.25
CA LEU A 4 -26.25 -21.54 8.57
C LEU A 4 -27.46 -21.46 9.51
N THR A 5 -27.94 -20.25 9.83
CA THR A 5 -29.15 -20.03 10.64
C THR A 5 -30.12 -19.10 9.92
N THR A 6 -31.42 -19.34 10.10
CA THR A 6 -32.51 -18.58 9.47
C THR A 6 -33.81 -18.81 10.25
N ASP A 7 -34.76 -17.90 10.10
CA ASP A 7 -36.17 -18.05 10.54
C ASP A 7 -37.05 -18.76 9.49
N ARG A 8 -36.49 -19.12 8.34
CA ARG A 8 -37.18 -19.81 7.25
C ARG A 8 -36.90 -21.31 7.25
N ARG A 9 -37.78 -22.06 6.58
CA ARG A 9 -37.57 -23.49 6.38
C ARG A 9 -36.41 -23.71 5.42
N LEU A 10 -35.32 -24.26 5.95
CA LEU A 10 -34.12 -24.62 5.22
C LEU A 10 -34.18 -26.09 4.79
N GLY A 11 -34.07 -26.34 3.49
CA GLY A 11 -33.78 -27.66 2.94
C GLY A 11 -32.29 -27.82 2.69
N ILE A 12 -31.75 -29.03 2.90
CA ILE A 12 -30.37 -29.37 2.56
C ILE A 12 -30.42 -30.61 1.66
N GLU A 13 -29.91 -30.48 0.44
CA GLU A 13 -29.78 -31.56 -0.55
C GLU A 13 -28.32 -31.60 -1.01
N ASP A 14 -27.63 -32.71 -0.72
CA ASP A 14 -26.19 -32.89 -0.93
C ASP A 14 -25.34 -31.73 -0.34
N SER A 15 -24.71 -30.93 -1.20
CA SER A 15 -23.90 -29.77 -0.86
C SER A 15 -24.66 -28.43 -1.01
N ILE A 16 -25.97 -28.48 -1.24
CA ILE A 16 -26.80 -27.31 -1.53
C ILE A 16 -27.79 -27.08 -0.37
N ALA A 17 -27.75 -25.87 0.18
CA ALA A 17 -28.74 -25.38 1.13
C ALA A 17 -29.76 -24.50 0.40
N ILE A 18 -31.04 -24.87 0.43
CA ILE A 18 -32.11 -24.23 -0.36
C ILE A 18 -33.18 -23.67 0.58
N ILE A 19 -33.53 -22.41 0.39
CA ILE A 19 -34.70 -21.77 0.99
C ILE A 19 -35.61 -21.32 -0.15
N ARG A 20 -36.89 -21.73 -0.11
CA ARG A 20 -37.94 -21.22 -0.99
C ARG A 20 -39.05 -20.66 -0.13
N SER A 21 -39.26 -19.34 -0.19
CA SER A 21 -40.31 -18.65 0.55
C SER A 21 -40.95 -17.58 -0.34
N ARG A 22 -42.27 -17.42 -0.25
CA ARG A 22 -42.99 -16.25 -0.79
C ARG A 22 -43.09 -15.25 0.35
N MET A 23 -42.65 -14.01 0.13
CA MET A 23 -42.78 -12.93 1.10
C MET A 23 -43.94 -12.01 0.72
N THR A 24 -44.61 -11.45 1.72
CA THR A 24 -45.57 -10.35 1.55
C THR A 24 -45.01 -9.03 2.07
N GLU A 25 -45.63 -7.91 1.69
CA GLU A 25 -45.25 -6.59 2.18
C GLU A 25 -45.27 -6.55 3.73
N GLY A 26 -44.20 -6.03 4.33
CA GLY A 26 -44.01 -5.96 5.77
C GLY A 26 -43.48 -7.25 6.42
N GLU A 27 -43.31 -8.36 5.68
CA GLU A 27 -42.63 -9.54 6.22
C GLU A 27 -41.11 -9.36 6.23
N GLU A 28 -40.51 -9.75 7.34
CA GLU A 28 -39.07 -9.75 7.55
C GLU A 28 -38.53 -11.18 7.56
N ALA A 29 -37.28 -11.36 7.12
CA ALA A 29 -36.61 -12.66 7.11
C ALA A 29 -35.12 -12.45 7.34
N PHE A 30 -34.44 -13.45 7.92
CA PHE A 30 -32.98 -13.41 8.01
C PHE A 30 -32.34 -14.71 7.55
N ILE A 31 -31.13 -14.59 7.01
CA ILE A 31 -30.23 -15.70 6.71
C ILE A 31 -28.85 -15.28 7.20
N ALA A 32 -28.24 -16.07 8.06
CA ALA A 32 -26.93 -15.79 8.61
C ALA A 32 -25.98 -16.98 8.40
N LEU A 33 -24.82 -16.70 7.81
CA LEU A 33 -23.71 -17.64 7.71
C LEU A 33 -22.66 -17.28 8.75
N SER A 34 -22.35 -18.20 9.66
CA SER A 34 -21.47 -17.97 10.81
C SER A 34 -20.29 -18.92 10.80
N TRP A 35 -19.08 -18.38 10.96
CA TRP A 35 -17.85 -19.15 11.15
C TRP A 35 -17.11 -18.65 12.39
N THR A 36 -17.58 -19.09 13.56
CA THR A 36 -17.04 -18.67 14.86
C THR A 36 -17.50 -19.63 15.95
N SER A 37 -16.82 -19.60 17.10
CA SER A 37 -17.29 -20.25 18.33
C SER A 37 -18.47 -19.51 18.96
N LEU A 38 -18.65 -18.22 18.67
CA LEU A 38 -19.74 -17.39 19.22
C LEU A 38 -21.14 -17.88 18.76
N PRO A 39 -22.21 -17.57 19.53
CA PRO A 39 -23.57 -17.91 19.15
C PRO A 39 -24.03 -17.19 17.87
N PRO A 40 -24.55 -17.91 16.86
CA PRO A 40 -25.17 -17.30 15.69
C PRO A 40 -26.53 -16.68 16.06
N PRO A 41 -27.04 -15.69 15.30
CA PRO A 41 -28.40 -15.20 15.51
C PRO A 41 -29.41 -16.32 15.21
N ARG A 42 -30.46 -16.37 16.02
CA ARG A 42 -31.56 -17.34 15.92
C ARG A 42 -32.89 -16.70 15.57
N THR A 43 -33.02 -15.39 15.73
CA THR A 43 -34.21 -14.62 15.35
C THR A 43 -33.82 -13.45 14.45
N TRP A 44 -34.83 -12.86 13.78
CA TRP A 44 -34.62 -11.67 12.98
C TRP A 44 -34.11 -10.50 13.83
N GLU A 45 -34.64 -10.31 15.05
CA GLU A 45 -34.20 -9.25 15.96
C GLU A 45 -32.72 -9.41 16.35
N GLU A 46 -32.28 -10.64 16.64
CA GLU A 46 -30.87 -10.91 16.93
C GLU A 46 -29.96 -10.63 15.72
N ALA A 47 -30.42 -10.96 14.51
CA ALA A 47 -29.68 -10.70 13.28
C ALA A 47 -29.56 -9.19 13.02
N THR A 48 -30.67 -8.46 13.11
CA THR A 48 -30.71 -7.00 12.94
C THR A 48 -29.91 -6.27 14.02
N GLN A 49 -29.95 -6.75 15.27
CA GLN A 49 -29.12 -6.19 16.34
C GLN A 49 -27.63 -6.36 16.07
N LYS A 50 -27.20 -7.53 15.56
CA LYS A 50 -25.80 -7.76 15.16
C LYS A 50 -25.40 -6.85 14.00
N GLN A 51 -26.25 -6.69 12.99
CA GLN A 51 -26.02 -5.76 11.88
C GLN A 51 -25.87 -4.31 12.36
N TRP A 52 -26.74 -3.88 13.28
CA TRP A 52 -26.67 -2.56 13.89
C TRP A 52 -25.37 -2.38 14.67
N GLN A 53 -24.97 -3.36 15.50
CA GLN A 53 -23.69 -3.33 16.23
C GLN A 53 -22.49 -3.21 15.28
N THR A 54 -22.49 -3.94 14.16
CA THR A 54 -21.45 -3.81 13.14
C THR A 54 -21.43 -2.39 12.55
N THR A 55 -22.60 -1.81 12.26
CA THR A 55 -22.71 -0.45 11.72
C THR A 55 -22.18 0.59 12.72
N GLU A 56 -22.57 0.48 13.99
CA GLU A 56 -22.12 1.38 15.04
C GLU A 56 -20.62 1.26 15.30
N PHE A 57 -20.06 0.05 15.27
CA PHE A 57 -18.61 -0.14 15.37
C PHE A 57 -17.88 0.68 14.30
N TRP A 58 -18.30 0.58 13.04
CA TRP A 58 -17.65 1.30 11.93
C TRP A 58 -17.85 2.83 12.03
N ARG A 59 -19.04 3.28 12.45
CA ARG A 59 -19.32 4.71 12.69
C ARG A 59 -18.43 5.27 13.80
N GLN A 60 -18.32 4.56 14.92
CA GLN A 60 -17.48 4.97 16.03
C GLN A 60 -16.01 4.96 15.62
N TRP A 61 -15.56 3.94 14.91
CA TRP A 61 -14.18 3.85 14.45
C TRP A 61 -13.80 5.02 13.54
N ILE A 62 -14.61 5.32 12.51
CA ILE A 62 -14.27 6.40 11.57
C ILE A 62 -14.31 7.79 12.23
N THR A 63 -15.10 7.97 13.29
CA THR A 63 -15.15 9.26 14.02
C THR A 63 -13.89 9.58 14.84
N VAL A 64 -13.03 8.59 15.09
CA VAL A 64 -11.73 8.81 15.75
C VAL A 64 -10.73 9.49 14.81
N GLY A 65 -10.86 9.26 13.50
CA GLY A 65 -9.93 9.79 12.52
C GLY A 65 -10.08 11.30 12.27
N GLU A 66 -8.96 11.94 11.97
CA GLU A 66 -8.85 13.34 11.57
C GLU A 66 -9.02 13.47 10.06
N PHE A 67 -10.18 13.97 9.64
CA PHE A 67 -10.50 14.20 8.23
C PHE A 67 -10.69 15.69 7.99
N PRO A 68 -9.89 16.32 7.12
CA PRO A 68 -10.04 17.74 6.79
C PRO A 68 -11.45 18.07 6.27
N ASP A 69 -11.93 19.28 6.58
CA ASP A 69 -13.18 19.79 6.03
C ASP A 69 -12.97 20.21 4.56
N HIS A 70 -13.05 19.21 3.68
CA HIS A 70 -12.71 19.34 2.27
C HIS A 70 -13.66 18.48 1.41
N PRO A 71 -13.96 18.86 0.15
CA PRO A 71 -14.75 18.02 -0.76
C PRO A 71 -14.23 16.58 -0.92
N LEU A 72 -12.92 16.37 -0.75
CA LEU A 72 -12.25 15.06 -0.86
C LEU A 72 -12.35 14.20 0.41
N ARG A 73 -13.14 14.63 1.40
CA ARG A 73 -13.26 13.98 2.71
C ARG A 73 -13.88 12.59 2.60
N GLU A 74 -14.87 12.40 1.74
CA GLU A 74 -15.58 11.12 1.64
C GLU A 74 -14.68 10.03 1.05
N GLU A 75 -13.81 10.39 0.12
CA GLU A 75 -12.82 9.52 -0.51
C GLU A 75 -11.73 9.08 0.49
N LEU A 76 -11.29 10.01 1.35
CA LEU A 76 -10.40 9.70 2.47
C LEU A 76 -11.06 8.72 3.44
N GLN A 77 -12.29 9.00 3.86
CA GLN A 77 -13.03 8.13 4.80
C GLN A 77 -13.28 6.74 4.21
N ARG A 78 -13.67 6.67 2.93
CA ARG A 78 -13.89 5.40 2.23
C ARG A 78 -12.62 4.56 2.17
N SER A 79 -11.49 5.19 1.83
CA SER A 79 -10.21 4.49 1.75
C SER A 79 -9.71 4.04 3.12
N ALA A 80 -9.88 4.85 4.16
CA ALA A 80 -9.55 4.47 5.53
C ALA A 80 -10.39 3.28 6.03
N LEU A 81 -11.71 3.29 5.78
CA LEU A 81 -12.59 2.15 6.07
C LEU A 81 -12.16 0.88 5.34
N THR A 82 -11.70 1.02 4.09
CA THR A 82 -11.22 -0.10 3.28
C THR A 82 -9.95 -0.69 3.89
N LEU A 83 -8.95 0.13 4.19
CA LEU A 83 -7.71 -0.33 4.85
C LEU A 83 -8.02 -1.02 6.18
N LYS A 84 -8.90 -0.46 7.01
CA LYS A 84 -9.33 -1.11 8.25
C LYS A 84 -10.05 -2.43 8.01
N GLY A 85 -10.83 -2.54 6.93
CA GLY A 85 -11.52 -3.78 6.55
C GLY A 85 -10.55 -4.88 6.11
N LEU A 86 -9.36 -4.51 5.64
CA LEU A 86 -8.28 -5.41 5.27
C LEU A 86 -7.35 -5.74 6.45
N THR A 87 -7.56 -5.12 7.63
CA THR A 87 -6.78 -5.43 8.83
C THR A 87 -7.34 -6.64 9.57
N TYR A 88 -6.51 -7.64 9.79
CA TYR A 88 -6.82 -8.78 10.64
C TYR A 88 -6.67 -8.39 12.11
N ALA A 89 -7.80 -8.08 12.76
CA ALA A 89 -7.84 -7.53 14.11
C ALA A 89 -7.05 -8.32 15.19
N PRO A 90 -6.95 -9.67 15.17
CA PRO A 90 -6.20 -10.39 16.19
C PRO A 90 -4.69 -10.13 16.23
N THR A 91 -4.08 -9.80 15.09
CA THR A 91 -2.62 -9.56 14.99
C THR A 91 -2.27 -8.15 14.54
N GLY A 92 -3.23 -7.40 13.99
CA GLY A 92 -2.98 -6.08 13.40
C GLY A 92 -2.41 -6.14 11.98
N THR A 93 -2.28 -7.31 11.39
CA THR A 93 -1.71 -7.46 10.04
C THR A 93 -2.67 -6.94 8.98
N LEU A 94 -2.15 -6.24 7.98
CA LEU A 94 -2.92 -5.78 6.83
C LEU A 94 -2.67 -6.69 5.63
N ILE A 95 -3.72 -7.29 5.07
CA ILE A 95 -3.57 -8.04 3.81
C ILE A 95 -3.52 -7.10 2.62
N ALA A 96 -2.78 -7.46 1.56
CA ALA A 96 -2.71 -6.67 0.34
C ALA A 96 -4.08 -6.55 -0.36
N ALA A 97 -4.85 -7.64 -0.39
CA ALA A 97 -6.25 -7.67 -0.83
C ALA A 97 -6.98 -8.92 -0.28
N PRO A 98 -8.33 -8.91 -0.19
CA PRO A 98 -9.10 -10.06 0.26
C PRO A 98 -9.38 -11.08 -0.86
N THR A 99 -8.63 -11.00 -1.97
CA THR A 99 -8.83 -11.77 -3.19
C THR A 99 -7.59 -12.56 -3.57
N THR A 100 -7.80 -13.59 -4.39
CA THR A 100 -6.73 -14.34 -5.03
C THR A 100 -7.06 -14.55 -6.49
N SER A 101 -6.02 -14.58 -7.32
CA SER A 101 -6.08 -15.03 -8.71
C SER A 101 -7.01 -14.22 -9.61
N LEU A 102 -7.29 -12.97 -9.24
CA LEU A 102 -7.91 -12.04 -10.16
C LEU A 102 -6.84 -11.61 -11.18
N PRO A 103 -7.15 -11.68 -12.49
CA PRO A 103 -6.16 -11.44 -13.52
C PRO A 103 -5.79 -9.96 -13.62
N GLU A 104 -4.49 -9.68 -13.63
CA GLU A 104 -3.96 -8.40 -14.11
C GLU A 104 -4.40 -8.21 -15.59
N THR A 105 -4.22 -9.22 -16.46
CA THR A 105 -4.69 -9.18 -17.85
C THR A 105 -5.81 -10.19 -18.07
N PRO A 106 -6.98 -9.82 -18.66
CA PRO A 106 -8.06 -10.78 -18.95
C PRO A 106 -7.56 -12.04 -19.69
N GLY A 107 -7.88 -13.22 -19.17
CA GLY A 107 -7.40 -14.50 -19.70
C GLY A 107 -5.90 -14.79 -19.52
N GLY A 108 -5.16 -13.87 -18.89
CA GLY A 108 -3.71 -13.95 -18.68
C GLY A 108 -3.29 -14.85 -17.51
N GLU A 109 -1.97 -14.88 -17.30
CA GLU A 109 -1.30 -15.77 -16.33
C GLU A 109 -0.84 -15.07 -15.04
N ARG A 110 -0.98 -13.75 -14.98
CA ARG A 110 -0.67 -12.88 -13.83
C ARG A 110 -1.84 -12.82 -12.85
N ASN A 111 -2.00 -13.92 -12.11
CA ASN A 111 -3.15 -14.17 -11.23
C ASN A 111 -2.65 -14.53 -9.82
N TRP A 112 -2.27 -13.53 -9.02
CA TRP A 112 -1.61 -13.75 -7.72
C TRP A 112 -2.57 -13.82 -6.54
N ASP A 113 -2.16 -14.53 -5.48
CA ASP A 113 -2.88 -14.55 -4.20
C ASP A 113 -2.37 -13.42 -3.29
N TYR A 114 -3.26 -12.47 -2.95
CA TYR A 114 -2.92 -11.26 -2.20
C TYR A 114 -3.48 -11.25 -0.77
N ARG A 115 -3.97 -12.40 -0.29
CA ARG A 115 -4.52 -12.56 1.08
C ARG A 115 -3.44 -12.63 2.17
N TYR A 116 -2.25 -12.13 1.87
CA TYR A 116 -1.07 -12.14 2.73
C TYR A 116 -0.66 -10.72 3.11
N THR A 117 0.17 -10.64 4.14
CA THR A 117 0.66 -9.39 4.71
C THR A 117 2.05 -9.11 4.17
N TRP A 118 2.16 -8.25 3.15
CA TRP A 118 3.45 -7.70 2.73
C TRP A 118 3.90 -6.66 3.74
N VAL A 119 5.15 -6.75 4.19
CA VAL A 119 5.68 -5.79 5.15
C VAL A 119 5.74 -4.39 4.52
N ARG A 120 6.18 -4.29 3.26
CA ARG A 120 6.15 -3.02 2.50
C ARG A 120 4.75 -2.41 2.49
N ASP A 121 3.77 -3.12 1.96
CA ASP A 121 2.41 -2.59 1.75
C ASP A 121 1.78 -2.15 3.08
N SER A 122 2.01 -2.93 4.13
CA SER A 122 1.53 -2.62 5.47
C SER A 122 2.24 -1.42 6.09
N THR A 123 3.56 -1.30 5.94
CA THR A 123 4.34 -0.18 6.51
C THR A 123 3.99 1.14 5.86
N PHE A 124 3.77 1.14 4.53
CA PHE A 124 3.14 2.27 3.88
C PHE A 124 1.75 2.51 4.49
N ALA A 125 0.87 1.49 4.59
CA ALA A 125 -0.51 1.68 5.05
C ALA A 125 -0.61 2.39 6.39
N LEU A 126 0.32 2.10 7.30
CA LEU A 126 0.43 2.80 8.58
C LEU A 126 0.63 4.30 8.42
N TRP A 127 1.39 4.75 7.44
CA TRP A 127 1.59 6.18 7.20
C TRP A 127 0.30 6.90 6.77
N ALA A 128 -0.49 6.28 5.88
CA ALA A 128 -1.78 6.85 5.47
C ALA A 128 -2.76 6.90 6.63
N VAL A 129 -2.86 5.80 7.38
CA VAL A 129 -3.75 5.67 8.54
C VAL A 129 -3.31 6.62 9.67
N TYR A 130 -2.00 6.77 9.89
CA TYR A 130 -1.42 7.77 10.79
C TYR A 130 -1.72 9.20 10.38
N THR A 131 -1.61 9.54 9.09
CA THR A 131 -1.93 10.89 8.58
C THR A 131 -3.39 11.28 8.86
N LEU A 132 -4.25 10.28 9.10
CA LEU A 132 -5.65 10.43 9.48
C LEU A 132 -5.89 10.25 11.00
N GLY A 133 -4.86 10.26 11.85
CA GLY A 133 -4.99 10.16 13.31
C GLY A 133 -5.45 8.80 13.84
N LEU A 134 -5.36 7.74 13.04
CA LEU A 134 -5.82 6.38 13.39
C LEU A 134 -4.67 5.53 13.94
N ASP A 135 -4.13 5.90 15.10
CA ASP A 135 -2.85 5.34 15.53
C ASP A 135 -2.85 3.87 15.98
N ARG A 136 -4.00 3.34 16.42
CA ARG A 136 -4.05 2.00 17.06
C ARG A 136 -3.60 0.90 16.10
N GLU A 137 -3.99 1.03 14.84
CA GLU A 137 -3.64 0.12 13.77
C GLU A 137 -2.12 0.07 13.53
N ALA A 138 -1.41 1.19 13.74
CA ALA A 138 0.04 1.22 13.67
C ALA A 138 0.70 0.49 14.84
N ASP A 139 0.18 0.68 16.06
CA ASP A 139 0.68 0.01 17.25
C ASP A 139 0.53 -1.52 17.17
N ASP A 140 -0.61 -1.99 16.67
CA ASP A 140 -0.87 -3.42 16.48
C ASP A 140 0.08 -4.00 15.43
N PHE A 141 0.33 -3.29 14.31
CA PHE A 141 1.26 -3.75 13.29
C PHE A 141 2.72 -3.77 13.77
N PHE A 142 3.19 -2.77 14.52
CA PHE A 142 4.55 -2.81 15.08
C PHE A 142 4.70 -3.94 16.09
N SER A 143 3.65 -4.25 16.84
CA SER A 143 3.61 -5.41 17.72
C SER A 143 3.75 -6.72 16.93
N PHE A 144 3.10 -6.82 15.77
CA PHE A 144 3.26 -7.94 14.84
C PHE A 144 4.69 -8.03 14.29
N ILE A 145 5.26 -6.95 13.76
CA ILE A 145 6.63 -6.93 13.23
C ILE A 145 7.63 -7.38 14.29
N ARG A 146 7.50 -6.88 15.53
CA ARG A 146 8.34 -7.32 16.64
C ARG A 146 8.22 -8.81 16.89
N ALA A 147 7.00 -9.37 16.84
CA ALA A 147 6.77 -10.78 17.09
C ALA A 147 7.41 -11.66 16.01
N VAL A 148 7.25 -11.31 14.72
CA VAL A 148 7.80 -12.11 13.62
C VAL A 148 9.30 -11.94 13.43
N ALA A 149 9.86 -10.78 13.80
CA ALA A 149 11.29 -10.48 13.64
C ALA A 149 12.10 -10.74 14.92
N ALA A 150 11.54 -11.37 15.95
CA ALA A 150 12.21 -11.57 17.24
C ALA A 150 13.46 -12.46 17.13
N GLU A 151 13.34 -13.59 16.44
CA GLU A 151 14.36 -14.65 16.39
C GLU A 151 14.97 -14.83 14.99
N ASP A 152 14.29 -14.38 13.95
CA ASP A 152 14.67 -14.58 12.55
C ASP A 152 14.71 -13.24 11.79
N ASP A 153 15.39 -13.24 10.64
CA ASP A 153 15.30 -12.14 9.69
C ASP A 153 13.86 -11.98 9.19
N LEU A 154 13.53 -10.74 8.85
CA LEU A 154 12.21 -10.37 8.34
C LEU A 154 12.03 -10.93 6.92
N GLN A 155 10.89 -11.55 6.66
CA GLN A 155 10.46 -11.95 5.32
C GLN A 155 9.71 -10.81 4.64
N LEU A 156 9.64 -10.90 3.31
CA LEU A 156 8.85 -9.98 2.51
C LEU A 156 7.36 -9.97 2.90
N MET A 157 6.81 -11.16 3.13
CA MET A 157 5.40 -11.34 3.44
C MET A 157 5.16 -12.48 4.44
N TYR A 158 4.00 -12.43 5.09
CA TYR A 158 3.56 -13.41 6.07
C TYR A 158 2.07 -13.75 5.88
N GLY A 159 1.66 -14.91 6.38
CA GLY A 159 0.25 -15.17 6.69
C GLY A 159 -0.26 -14.21 7.77
N VAL A 160 -1.59 -14.05 7.86
CA VAL A 160 -2.20 -13.11 8.82
C VAL A 160 -1.91 -13.46 10.29
N GLY A 161 -1.56 -14.71 10.58
CA GLY A 161 -1.12 -15.17 11.90
C GLY A 161 0.40 -15.07 12.13
N GLY A 162 1.17 -14.62 11.14
CA GLY A 162 2.64 -14.61 11.16
C GLY A 162 3.26 -15.87 10.57
N GLU A 163 2.49 -16.69 9.84
CA GLU A 163 2.99 -17.87 9.16
C GLU A 163 4.06 -17.49 8.12
N ARG A 164 5.22 -18.17 8.20
CA ARG A 164 6.40 -17.93 7.36
C ARG A 164 6.43 -18.75 6.06
N ASP A 165 5.78 -19.92 6.08
CA ASP A 165 5.72 -20.85 4.95
C ASP A 165 4.42 -20.65 4.18
N LEU A 166 4.54 -20.15 2.95
CA LEU A 166 3.42 -19.77 2.09
C LEU A 166 3.51 -20.49 0.74
N PRO A 167 3.38 -21.84 0.72
CA PRO A 167 3.61 -22.62 -0.49
C PRO A 167 2.61 -22.23 -1.58
N GLU A 168 3.15 -21.88 -2.76
CA GLU A 168 2.33 -21.63 -3.94
C GLU A 168 1.87 -22.95 -4.57
N SER A 169 0.58 -23.05 -4.84
CA SER A 169 -0.05 -24.19 -5.53
C SER A 169 -1.07 -23.71 -6.56
N ARG A 170 -1.33 -24.55 -7.56
CA ARG A 170 -2.35 -24.29 -8.59
C ARG A 170 -3.59 -25.13 -8.31
N VAL A 171 -4.77 -24.53 -8.45
CA VAL A 171 -6.05 -25.22 -8.33
C VAL A 171 -6.45 -25.77 -9.70
N GLU A 172 -6.10 -27.03 -9.95
CA GLU A 172 -6.41 -27.71 -11.21
C GLU A 172 -7.92 -27.85 -11.42
N GLY A 173 -8.36 -27.66 -12.67
CA GLY A 173 -9.77 -27.83 -13.07
C GLY A 173 -10.71 -26.66 -12.74
N LEU A 174 -10.27 -25.68 -11.94
CA LEU A 174 -11.04 -24.46 -11.67
C LEU A 174 -10.78 -23.42 -12.78
N GLY A 175 -11.85 -22.90 -13.39
CA GLY A 175 -11.76 -21.73 -14.28
C GLY A 175 -11.63 -20.46 -13.44
N GLY A 176 -10.58 -19.66 -13.67
CA GLY A 176 -10.46 -18.35 -13.05
C GLY A 176 -11.45 -17.34 -13.63
N TYR A 177 -11.49 -16.16 -13.01
CA TYR A 177 -12.35 -15.06 -13.47
C TYR A 177 -12.04 -14.72 -14.94
N ASP A 178 -13.09 -14.55 -15.74
CA ASP A 178 -12.99 -14.28 -17.19
C ASP A 178 -12.13 -15.29 -17.96
N GLY A 179 -12.08 -16.55 -17.48
CA GLY A 179 -11.31 -17.63 -18.09
C GLY A 179 -9.82 -17.63 -17.78
N ALA A 180 -9.34 -16.72 -16.93
CA ALA A 180 -7.92 -16.62 -16.55
C ALA A 180 -7.39 -17.89 -15.89
N ARG A 181 -6.13 -18.23 -16.21
CA ARG A 181 -5.43 -19.40 -15.66
C ARG A 181 -3.93 -19.11 -15.51
N PRO A 182 -3.28 -19.64 -14.46
CA PRO A 182 -3.82 -20.54 -13.44
C PRO A 182 -4.57 -19.80 -12.33
N VAL A 183 -5.38 -20.54 -11.56
CA VAL A 183 -5.83 -20.11 -10.22
C VAL A 183 -4.77 -20.57 -9.21
N ARG A 184 -4.23 -19.65 -8.43
CA ARG A 184 -3.18 -19.86 -7.44
C ARG A 184 -3.70 -19.75 -6.01
N ILE A 185 -3.07 -20.49 -5.12
CA ILE A 185 -3.16 -20.32 -3.67
C ILE A 185 -1.72 -20.24 -3.16
N GLY A 186 -1.39 -19.24 -2.35
CA GLY A 186 0.00 -18.95 -2.00
C GLY A 186 0.66 -17.99 -2.99
N ASN A 187 1.86 -17.54 -2.63
CA ASN A 187 2.61 -16.60 -3.44
C ASN A 187 4.12 -16.89 -3.33
N ALA A 188 4.74 -17.22 -4.46
CA ALA A 188 6.15 -17.59 -4.51
C ALA A 188 7.11 -16.43 -4.19
N ALA A 189 6.65 -15.19 -4.15
CA ALA A 189 7.50 -14.05 -3.80
C ALA A 189 8.03 -14.10 -2.34
N VAL A 190 7.49 -14.98 -1.50
CA VAL A 190 7.95 -15.17 -0.10
C VAL A 190 9.44 -15.56 -0.01
N HIS A 191 10.00 -16.14 -1.09
CA HIS A 191 11.40 -16.54 -1.18
C HIS A 191 12.30 -15.51 -1.86
N GLN A 192 11.72 -14.41 -2.37
CA GLN A 192 12.50 -13.37 -3.04
C GLN A 192 13.19 -12.46 -2.01
N ARG A 193 14.40 -12.04 -2.36
CA ARG A 193 15.14 -11.04 -1.60
C ARG A 193 14.84 -9.66 -2.17
N GLN A 194 14.24 -8.81 -1.36
CA GLN A 194 13.84 -7.46 -1.71
C GLN A 194 14.48 -6.47 -0.75
N LEU A 195 15.38 -5.60 -1.25
CA LEU A 195 16.12 -4.67 -0.40
C LEU A 195 15.25 -3.50 0.07
N ASP A 196 14.12 -3.25 -0.59
CA ASP A 196 13.18 -2.17 -0.27
C ASP A 196 12.44 -2.38 1.06
N VAL A 197 12.36 -3.61 1.56
CA VAL A 197 11.66 -3.93 2.81
C VAL A 197 12.23 -3.18 4.02
N TRP A 198 13.54 -2.92 4.05
CA TRP A 198 14.17 -2.22 5.17
C TRP A 198 13.82 -0.73 5.17
N GLY A 199 13.90 -0.06 4.02
CA GLY A 199 13.57 1.37 3.91
C GLY A 199 12.12 1.64 4.25
N THR A 200 11.22 0.84 3.68
CA THR A 200 9.77 0.98 3.87
C THR A 200 9.36 0.80 5.34
N MET A 201 9.91 -0.20 6.02
CA MET A 201 9.72 -0.37 7.47
C MET A 201 10.26 0.83 8.26
N LEU A 202 11.51 1.22 8.04
CA LEU A 202 12.17 2.23 8.86
C LEU A 202 11.57 3.62 8.67
N ASP A 203 11.07 3.95 7.47
CA ASP A 203 10.34 5.20 7.25
C ASP A 203 9.05 5.27 8.06
N SER A 204 8.28 4.17 8.08
CA SER A 204 7.04 4.06 8.86
C SER A 204 7.30 4.21 10.37
N VAL A 205 8.31 3.53 10.89
CA VAL A 205 8.73 3.62 12.30
C VAL A 205 9.21 5.02 12.65
N TYR A 206 10.01 5.64 11.78
CA TYR A 206 10.51 7.00 12.00
C TYR A 206 9.37 8.03 12.06
N LEU A 207 8.42 7.95 11.13
CA LEU A 207 7.26 8.85 11.11
C LEU A 207 6.40 8.68 12.36
N HIS A 208 6.14 7.44 12.78
CA HIS A 208 5.43 7.13 14.01
C HIS A 208 6.14 7.67 15.26
N THR A 209 7.47 7.49 15.32
CA THR A 209 8.30 7.96 16.44
C THR A 209 8.26 9.48 16.53
N LYS A 210 8.34 10.17 15.38
CA LYS A 210 8.30 11.63 15.31
C LYS A 210 6.98 12.24 15.79
N SER A 211 5.84 11.56 15.58
CA SER A 211 4.54 12.01 16.14
C SER A 211 4.52 12.02 17.65
N ARG A 212 5.06 10.96 18.24
CA ARG A 212 4.86 10.65 19.66
C ARG A 212 6.04 11.04 20.53
N ASP A 213 7.13 11.46 19.91
CA ASP A 213 8.43 11.68 20.53
C ASP A 213 8.88 10.46 21.35
N GLN A 214 8.49 9.26 20.91
CA GLN A 214 8.69 8.00 21.61
C GLN A 214 8.88 6.86 20.61
N LEU A 215 9.93 6.06 20.84
CA LEU A 215 10.14 4.78 20.16
C LEU A 215 9.99 3.65 21.20
N PRO A 216 9.14 2.64 20.97
CA PRO A 216 9.02 1.52 21.90
C PRO A 216 10.36 0.80 22.08
N GLU A 217 10.91 0.80 23.30
CA GLU A 217 12.21 0.18 23.63
C GLU A 217 12.34 -1.27 23.16
N PRO A 218 11.30 -2.14 23.24
CA PRO A 218 11.40 -3.52 22.74
C PRO A 218 11.57 -3.64 21.22
N LEU A 219 11.29 -2.58 20.45
CA LEU A 219 11.43 -2.58 18.99
C LEU A 219 12.87 -2.29 18.56
N TRP A 220 13.67 -1.60 19.40
CA TRP A 220 15.02 -1.16 19.05
C TRP A 220 15.95 -2.28 18.56
N PRO A 221 16.04 -3.46 19.20
CA PRO A 221 16.90 -4.54 18.71
C PRO A 221 16.51 -5.05 17.32
N VAL A 222 15.22 -4.99 16.98
CA VAL A 222 14.72 -5.37 15.64
C VAL A 222 15.17 -4.33 14.62
N LEU A 223 14.97 -3.03 14.91
CA LEU A 223 15.37 -1.93 14.03
C LEU A 223 16.88 -1.94 13.78
N LEU A 224 17.68 -2.08 14.83
CA LEU A 224 19.14 -2.15 14.73
C LEU A 224 19.55 -3.26 13.76
N ARG A 225 18.97 -4.46 13.87
CA ARG A 225 19.25 -5.55 12.92
C ARG A 225 18.85 -5.17 11.50
N GLN A 226 17.68 -4.61 11.27
CA GLN A 226 17.23 -4.25 9.92
C GLN A 226 18.09 -3.16 9.27
N ILE A 227 18.51 -2.15 10.04
CA ILE A 227 19.38 -1.07 9.56
C ILE A 227 20.78 -1.61 9.22
N GLU A 228 21.32 -2.52 10.04
CA GLU A 228 22.60 -3.18 9.78
C GLU A 228 22.54 -4.11 8.55
N GLN A 229 21.41 -4.77 8.30
CA GLN A 229 21.17 -5.52 7.07
C GLN A 229 21.20 -4.60 5.85
N ALA A 230 20.52 -3.45 5.90
CA ALA A 230 20.58 -2.44 4.84
C ALA A 230 22.01 -1.93 4.60
N ALA A 231 22.74 -1.61 5.68
CA ALA A 231 24.13 -1.17 5.61
C ALA A 231 25.07 -2.22 4.96
N SER A 232 24.81 -3.50 5.21
CA SER A 232 25.65 -4.61 4.73
C SER A 232 25.38 -4.97 3.27
N HIS A 233 24.13 -4.80 2.82
CA HIS A 233 23.66 -5.35 1.55
C HIS A 233 23.26 -4.32 0.51
N TRP A 234 23.36 -3.02 0.79
CA TRP A 234 23.00 -1.99 -0.19
C TRP A 234 23.80 -2.08 -1.49
N ARG A 235 24.97 -2.74 -1.52
CA ARG A 235 25.74 -2.97 -2.76
C ARG A 235 25.32 -4.20 -3.55
N ASP A 236 24.45 -5.06 -3.01
CA ASP A 236 24.00 -6.29 -3.69
C ASP A 236 23.02 -5.97 -4.82
N THR A 237 22.89 -6.83 -5.82
CA THR A 237 21.80 -6.75 -6.80
C THR A 237 20.54 -7.45 -6.28
N ASP A 238 19.37 -7.04 -6.76
CA ASP A 238 18.08 -7.62 -6.39
C ASP A 238 17.08 -7.56 -7.56
N HIS A 239 15.79 -7.86 -7.30
CA HIS A 239 14.71 -7.89 -8.31
C HIS A 239 13.79 -6.66 -8.27
N GLY A 240 14.16 -5.62 -7.50
CA GLY A 240 13.37 -4.40 -7.36
C GLY A 240 12.00 -4.61 -6.70
N ILE A 241 11.27 -3.51 -6.54
CA ILE A 241 9.92 -3.49 -5.93
C ILE A 241 8.87 -4.25 -6.77
N TRP A 242 9.09 -4.34 -8.08
CA TRP A 242 8.17 -5.00 -9.02
C TRP A 242 8.43 -6.49 -9.20
N GLU A 243 9.38 -7.08 -8.45
CA GLU A 243 9.65 -8.52 -8.46
C GLU A 243 10.00 -9.04 -9.87
N VAL A 244 10.79 -8.29 -10.63
CA VAL A 244 11.04 -8.61 -12.04
C VAL A 244 11.77 -9.94 -12.16
N ARG A 245 11.35 -10.76 -13.13
CA ARG A 245 11.83 -12.14 -13.28
C ARG A 245 13.19 -12.29 -13.97
N GLY A 246 13.71 -11.22 -14.55
CA GLY A 246 15.04 -11.19 -15.16
C GLY A 246 16.19 -11.31 -14.15
N GLU A 247 17.41 -11.17 -14.65
CA GLU A 247 18.63 -11.20 -13.83
C GLU A 247 18.64 -10.07 -12.77
N PRO A 248 19.15 -10.31 -11.55
CA PRO A 248 19.25 -9.28 -10.53
C PRO A 248 20.09 -8.07 -10.98
N GLN A 249 19.62 -6.85 -10.72
CA GLN A 249 20.29 -5.62 -11.12
C GLN A 249 20.46 -4.64 -9.95
N HIS A 250 21.21 -3.55 -10.16
CA HIS A 250 21.23 -2.43 -9.24
C HIS A 250 20.03 -1.52 -9.51
N PHE A 251 18.86 -1.90 -9.00
CA PHE A 251 17.66 -1.07 -9.08
C PHE A 251 17.82 0.18 -8.23
N THR A 252 17.60 1.35 -8.84
CA THR A 252 17.75 2.65 -8.18
C THR A 252 16.80 2.77 -7.00
N SER A 253 15.57 2.27 -7.13
CA SER A 253 14.58 2.23 -6.05
C SER A 253 15.02 1.38 -4.85
N SER A 254 15.71 0.28 -5.08
CA SER A 254 16.24 -0.58 -4.02
C SER A 254 17.37 0.13 -3.25
N LYS A 255 18.27 0.82 -3.97
CA LYS A 255 19.31 1.66 -3.33
C LYS A 255 18.70 2.82 -2.55
N LEU A 256 17.69 3.46 -3.12
CA LEU A 256 16.92 4.53 -2.46
C LEU A 256 16.33 4.04 -1.13
N MET A 257 15.75 2.84 -1.09
CA MET A 257 15.18 2.32 0.15
C MET A 257 16.24 1.88 1.18
N CYS A 258 17.39 1.36 0.75
CA CYS A 258 18.53 1.20 1.65
C CYS A 258 18.99 2.55 2.23
N TRP A 259 19.04 3.61 1.41
CA TRP A 259 19.33 4.96 1.88
C TRP A 259 18.30 5.42 2.92
N VAL A 260 17.00 5.25 2.65
CA VAL A 260 15.93 5.61 3.61
C VAL A 260 16.14 4.90 4.94
N ALA A 261 16.46 3.60 4.94
CA ALA A 261 16.68 2.85 6.18
C ALA A 261 17.79 3.46 7.05
N LEU A 262 18.91 3.88 6.43
CA LEU A 262 20.04 4.47 7.14
C LEU A 262 19.79 5.93 7.54
N ASP A 263 19.18 6.72 6.66
CA ASP A 263 18.84 8.12 6.90
C ASP A 263 17.83 8.26 8.05
N ARG A 264 16.86 7.33 8.16
CA ARG A 264 15.94 7.26 9.30
C ARG A 264 16.57 6.64 10.53
N GLY A 265 17.48 5.68 10.33
CA GLY A 265 18.23 5.04 11.41
C GLY A 265 19.05 6.02 12.24
N GLY A 266 19.71 7.00 11.61
CA GLY A 266 20.55 7.99 12.30
C GLY A 266 19.81 8.78 13.40
N PRO A 267 18.70 9.48 13.09
CA PRO A 267 17.84 10.11 14.07
C PRO A 267 17.28 9.17 15.15
N LEU A 268 16.86 7.95 14.78
CA LEU A 268 16.35 6.96 15.75
C LEU A 268 17.45 6.51 16.73
N ALA A 269 18.67 6.28 16.25
CA ALA A 269 19.83 5.99 17.10
C ALA A 269 20.14 7.14 18.06
N ARG A 270 20.07 8.40 17.58
CA ARG A 270 20.24 9.57 18.45
C ARG A 270 19.20 9.62 19.57
N LEU A 271 17.93 9.33 19.25
CA LEU A 271 16.85 9.27 20.24
C LEU A 271 17.10 8.17 21.30
N HIS A 272 17.69 7.05 20.89
CA HIS A 272 18.08 5.95 21.77
C HIS A 272 19.42 6.14 22.51
N GLY A 273 20.14 7.24 22.28
CA GLY A 273 21.44 7.48 22.89
C GLY A 273 22.62 6.73 22.22
N GLU A 274 22.40 6.16 21.05
CA GLU A 274 23.34 5.31 20.30
C GLU A 274 24.14 6.15 19.28
N ALA A 275 24.90 7.13 19.76
CA ALA A 275 25.57 8.13 18.91
C ALA A 275 26.59 7.54 17.91
N ASP A 276 27.18 6.39 18.21
CA ASP A 276 28.16 5.73 17.35
C ASP A 276 27.48 5.09 16.13
N TYR A 277 26.35 4.41 16.35
CA TYR A 277 25.49 3.92 15.27
C TYR A 277 24.98 5.07 14.41
N ALA A 278 24.54 6.17 15.02
CA ALA A 278 24.09 7.34 14.28
C ALA A 278 25.16 7.86 13.31
N ARG A 279 26.41 8.04 13.78
CA ARG A 279 27.52 8.50 12.92
C ARG A 279 27.85 7.50 11.81
N LYS A 280 27.85 6.20 12.12
CA LYS A 280 28.09 5.14 11.13
C LYS A 280 27.04 5.19 10.04
N TRP A 281 25.76 5.21 10.40
CA TRP A 281 24.66 5.14 9.44
C TRP A 281 24.52 6.43 8.64
N ASP A 282 24.73 7.60 9.24
CA ASP A 282 24.80 8.88 8.50
C ASP A 282 25.89 8.83 7.41
N SER A 283 27.07 8.28 7.73
CA SER A 283 28.17 8.17 6.76
C SER A 283 27.86 7.21 5.61
N ILE A 284 27.16 6.11 5.87
CA ILE A 284 26.80 5.15 4.81
C ILE A 284 25.62 5.70 3.99
N ALA A 285 24.66 6.39 4.61
CA ALA A 285 23.59 7.06 3.88
C ALA A 285 24.16 8.10 2.90
N GLU A 286 25.17 8.87 3.32
CA GLU A 286 25.90 9.78 2.43
C GLU A 286 26.54 9.03 1.24
N GLU A 287 27.19 7.89 1.51
CA GLU A 287 27.79 7.07 0.46
C GLU A 287 26.75 6.55 -0.55
N ILE A 288 25.60 6.04 -0.07
CA ILE A 288 24.53 5.58 -0.95
C ILE A 288 23.95 6.74 -1.76
N ARG A 289 23.79 7.92 -1.16
CA ARG A 289 23.29 9.11 -1.86
C ARG A 289 24.21 9.49 -3.01
N ASP A 290 25.51 9.50 -2.78
CA ASP A 290 26.52 9.80 -3.79
C ASP A 290 26.56 8.74 -4.90
N ASP A 291 26.39 7.47 -4.54
CA ASP A 291 26.31 6.37 -5.50
C ASP A 291 25.08 6.49 -6.42
N ILE A 292 23.89 6.70 -5.84
CA ILE A 292 22.64 6.91 -6.59
C ILE A 292 22.74 8.15 -7.50
N CYS A 293 23.26 9.27 -6.98
CA CYS A 293 23.41 10.49 -7.77
C CYS A 293 24.44 10.37 -8.89
N ARG A 294 25.34 9.38 -8.84
CA ARG A 294 26.36 9.15 -9.86
C ARG A 294 25.91 8.12 -10.89
N ASN A 295 25.26 7.05 -10.44
CA ASN A 295 25.03 5.85 -11.24
C ASN A 295 23.54 5.63 -11.59
N GLY A 296 22.63 6.25 -10.84
CA GLY A 296 21.18 6.10 -11.00
C GLY A 296 20.53 7.12 -11.92
N LEU A 297 21.31 7.95 -12.64
CA LEU A 297 20.82 8.99 -13.54
C LEU A 297 21.21 8.68 -15.00
N ASP A 298 20.34 9.04 -15.95
CA ASP A 298 20.70 9.12 -17.37
C ASP A 298 21.35 10.47 -17.73
N ASP A 299 21.73 10.63 -19.01
CA ASP A 299 22.34 11.85 -19.54
C ASP A 299 21.41 13.09 -19.46
N ARG A 300 20.10 12.91 -19.25
CA ARG A 300 19.13 14.00 -19.06
C ARG A 300 19.06 14.45 -17.61
N GLY A 301 19.69 13.71 -16.68
CA GLY A 301 19.56 13.92 -15.25
C GLY A 301 18.24 13.38 -14.68
N VAL A 302 17.66 12.37 -15.33
CA VAL A 302 16.46 11.65 -14.87
C VAL A 302 16.88 10.37 -14.14
N PHE A 303 16.27 10.08 -12.99
CA PHE A 303 16.52 8.81 -12.31
C PHE A 303 15.95 7.65 -13.13
N VAL A 304 16.75 6.61 -13.31
CA VAL A 304 16.41 5.44 -14.13
C VAL A 304 16.14 4.21 -13.28
N GLN A 305 15.42 3.23 -13.86
CA GLN A 305 15.04 1.98 -13.24
C GLN A 305 16.22 1.26 -12.58
N SER A 306 17.28 1.03 -13.35
CA SER A 306 18.51 0.37 -12.90
C SER A 306 19.74 1.03 -13.50
N TYR A 307 20.87 0.90 -12.81
CA TYR A 307 22.11 1.56 -13.18
C TYR A 307 22.57 1.20 -14.60
N GLY A 308 22.97 2.22 -15.36
CA GLY A 308 23.44 2.07 -16.73
C GLY A 308 22.33 1.92 -17.78
N THR A 309 21.06 2.04 -17.40
CA THR A 309 19.93 2.04 -18.34
C THR A 309 19.43 3.47 -18.63
N THR A 310 18.44 3.57 -19.52
CA THR A 310 17.66 4.81 -19.75
C THR A 310 16.17 4.60 -19.47
N ASN A 311 15.85 3.47 -18.82
CA ASN A 311 14.48 3.05 -18.59
C ASN A 311 13.87 3.86 -17.45
N LEU A 312 12.65 4.33 -17.65
CA LEU A 312 11.86 4.98 -16.60
C LEU A 312 11.19 3.92 -15.71
N ASP A 313 10.95 4.28 -14.45
CA ASP A 313 10.25 3.42 -13.49
C ASP A 313 9.51 4.27 -12.45
N ALA A 314 8.21 4.02 -12.32
CA ALA A 314 7.31 4.79 -11.47
C ALA A 314 7.67 4.73 -9.97
N SER A 315 8.48 3.76 -9.55
CA SER A 315 9.00 3.73 -8.16
C SER A 315 9.92 4.90 -7.85
N LEU A 316 10.48 5.59 -8.85
CA LEU A 316 11.30 6.79 -8.66
C LEU A 316 10.46 8.05 -8.37
N LEU A 317 9.13 7.98 -8.52
CA LEU A 317 8.21 8.98 -7.96
C LEU A 317 8.28 9.07 -6.43
N LEU A 318 8.84 8.04 -5.76
CA LEU A 318 9.08 8.06 -4.32
C LEU A 318 10.23 8.99 -3.92
N VAL A 319 11.17 9.32 -4.82
CA VAL A 319 12.33 10.20 -4.54
C VAL A 319 11.94 11.50 -3.82
N PRO A 320 10.99 12.32 -4.31
CA PRO A 320 10.52 13.50 -3.58
C PRO A 320 9.75 13.18 -2.31
N LEU A 321 9.03 12.05 -2.28
CA LEU A 321 8.14 11.67 -1.17
C LEU A 321 8.93 11.22 0.07
N VAL A 322 10.03 10.49 -0.14
CA VAL A 322 10.95 10.07 0.93
C VAL A 322 12.03 11.11 1.26
N ARG A 323 11.98 12.28 0.63
CA ARG A 323 12.92 13.41 0.87
C ARG A 323 14.38 13.07 0.59
N PHE A 324 14.63 12.24 -0.43
CA PHE A 324 16.00 11.90 -0.86
C PHE A 324 16.78 13.12 -1.34
N LEU A 325 16.12 13.96 -2.12
CA LEU A 325 16.60 15.26 -2.57
C LEU A 325 15.52 16.32 -2.36
N PRO A 326 15.89 17.61 -2.26
CA PRO A 326 14.92 18.70 -2.20
C PRO A 326 13.96 18.65 -3.39
N ALA A 327 12.68 18.96 -3.18
CA ALA A 327 11.66 18.88 -4.23
C ALA A 327 11.91 19.86 -5.40
N ASN A 328 12.70 20.91 -5.19
CA ASN A 328 13.13 21.85 -6.22
C ASN A 328 14.47 21.45 -6.91
N ASP A 329 15.06 20.31 -6.55
CA ASP A 329 16.26 19.79 -7.22
C ASP A 329 15.92 19.51 -8.70
N PRO A 330 16.74 19.98 -9.66
CA PRO A 330 16.49 19.76 -11.09
C PRO A 330 16.30 18.30 -11.47
N ARG A 331 17.02 17.36 -10.82
CA ARG A 331 16.94 15.92 -11.10
C ARG A 331 15.61 15.32 -10.66
N VAL A 332 15.12 15.76 -9.49
CA VAL A 332 13.81 15.35 -8.97
C VAL A 332 12.71 15.83 -9.90
N ARG A 333 12.73 17.12 -10.24
CA ARG A 333 11.75 17.70 -11.15
C ARG A 333 11.80 17.04 -12.54
N ALA A 334 12.99 16.81 -13.08
CA ALA A 334 13.17 16.13 -14.36
C ALA A 334 12.58 14.71 -14.34
N THR A 335 12.81 13.95 -13.26
CA THR A 335 12.30 12.59 -13.11
C THR A 335 10.78 12.56 -13.06
N VAL A 336 10.16 13.39 -12.22
CA VAL A 336 8.69 13.43 -12.09
C VAL A 336 8.03 13.84 -13.42
N LEU A 337 8.62 14.80 -14.15
CA LEU A 337 8.09 15.23 -15.44
C LEU A 337 8.30 14.16 -16.53
N ALA A 338 9.46 13.48 -16.54
CA ALA A 338 9.71 12.37 -17.45
C ALA A 338 8.70 11.23 -17.24
N ASP A 339 8.45 10.82 -16.01
CA ASP A 339 7.42 9.80 -15.73
C ASP A 339 6.02 10.28 -16.15
N ALA A 340 5.68 11.54 -15.87
CA ALA A 340 4.38 12.09 -16.24
C ALA A 340 4.15 12.14 -17.76
N ASP A 341 5.19 12.47 -18.53
CA ASP A 341 5.08 12.74 -19.96
C ASP A 341 5.42 11.50 -20.81
N GLU A 342 6.27 10.61 -20.29
CA GLU A 342 6.84 9.48 -21.03
C GLU A 342 6.51 8.11 -20.41
N LEU A 343 5.96 8.03 -19.18
CA LEU A 343 5.56 6.75 -18.55
C LEU A 343 4.05 6.64 -18.34
N THR A 344 3.26 7.49 -19.01
CA THR A 344 1.80 7.48 -18.93
C THR A 344 1.14 6.96 -20.22
N GLN A 345 0.00 6.31 -20.06
CA GLN A 345 -0.90 5.91 -21.14
C GLN A 345 -2.34 6.31 -20.75
N ASN A 346 -2.96 7.19 -21.54
CA ASN A 346 -4.30 7.72 -21.28
C ASN A 346 -4.48 8.28 -19.85
N GLY A 347 -3.45 8.92 -19.31
CA GLY A 347 -3.49 9.49 -17.96
C GLY A 347 -3.15 8.52 -16.82
N LEU A 348 -2.97 7.23 -17.10
CA LEU A 348 -2.51 6.25 -16.11
C LEU A 348 -1.01 5.98 -16.25
N VAL A 349 -0.32 5.89 -15.12
CA VAL A 349 1.13 5.63 -15.03
C VAL A 349 1.38 4.12 -15.11
N LEU A 350 2.30 3.70 -15.98
CA LEU A 350 2.81 2.33 -16.06
C LEU A 350 3.89 2.12 -14.99
N ARG A 351 4.11 0.87 -14.52
CA ARG A 351 5.24 0.55 -13.64
C ARG A 351 6.58 0.93 -14.28
N TYR A 352 6.73 0.46 -15.52
CA TYR A 352 7.86 0.63 -16.44
C TYR A 352 7.33 0.28 -17.84
N ARG A 353 8.12 0.48 -18.88
CA ARG A 353 7.75 0.07 -20.26
C ARG A 353 8.08 -1.41 -20.46
N PRO A 354 7.10 -2.30 -20.74
CA PRO A 354 7.36 -3.74 -20.87
C PRO A 354 8.37 -4.08 -21.97
N GLU A 355 8.46 -3.27 -23.03
CA GLU A 355 9.42 -3.50 -24.13
C GLU A 355 10.87 -3.21 -23.73
N GLN A 356 11.07 -2.54 -22.60
CA GLN A 356 12.38 -2.11 -22.10
C GLN A 356 12.84 -2.89 -20.86
N THR A 357 11.95 -3.66 -20.23
CA THR A 357 12.21 -4.38 -18.98
C THR A 357 11.98 -5.87 -19.17
N ASP A 358 12.97 -6.69 -18.82
CA ASP A 358 12.87 -8.15 -18.89
C ASP A 358 12.09 -8.72 -17.69
N ASP A 359 10.75 -8.61 -17.75
CA ASP A 359 9.84 -9.18 -16.75
C ASP A 359 9.31 -10.58 -17.14
N GLY A 360 9.67 -11.09 -18.32
CA GLY A 360 9.29 -12.43 -18.79
C GLY A 360 7.78 -12.68 -18.91
N LEU A 361 6.94 -11.64 -18.88
CA LEU A 361 5.48 -11.70 -18.82
C LEU A 361 4.87 -10.70 -19.82
N THR A 362 3.69 -11.03 -20.35
CA THR A 362 3.00 -10.19 -21.36
C THR A 362 1.93 -9.29 -20.71
N GLY A 363 1.72 -8.09 -21.28
CA GLY A 363 0.69 -7.13 -20.88
C GLY A 363 1.25 -5.83 -20.29
N ALA A 364 0.95 -4.69 -20.92
CA ALA A 364 1.26 -3.37 -20.39
C ALA A 364 0.10 -2.91 -19.50
N GLN A 365 0.34 -2.69 -18.21
CA GLN A 365 -0.74 -2.31 -17.29
C GLN A 365 -0.32 -1.16 -16.38
N GLY A 366 -1.22 -0.18 -16.26
CA GLY A 366 -1.09 0.90 -15.31
C GLY A 366 -1.47 0.40 -13.92
N ILE A 367 -0.51 0.38 -13.00
CA ILE A 367 -0.81 0.15 -11.59
C ILE A 367 -1.43 1.43 -11.04
N THR A 368 -2.63 1.31 -10.47
CA THR A 368 -3.42 2.45 -10.01
C THR A 368 -2.67 3.29 -8.99
N MET A 369 -1.92 2.63 -8.11
CA MET A 369 -1.06 3.24 -7.11
C MET A 369 0.00 4.19 -7.72
N CYS A 370 0.65 3.81 -8.82
CA CYS A 370 1.69 4.63 -9.47
C CYS A 370 1.11 5.98 -9.93
N SER A 371 -0.14 6.00 -10.38
CA SER A 371 -0.81 7.23 -10.79
C SER A 371 -1.08 8.16 -9.59
N PHE A 372 -1.44 7.61 -8.42
CA PHE A 372 -1.57 8.39 -7.19
C PHE A 372 -0.21 8.84 -6.62
N TRP A 373 0.86 8.06 -6.78
CA TRP A 373 2.22 8.54 -6.49
C TRP A 373 2.60 9.72 -7.37
N LEU A 374 2.24 9.69 -8.65
CA LEU A 374 2.49 10.81 -9.56
C LEU A 374 1.72 12.06 -9.12
N VAL A 375 0.47 11.96 -8.68
CA VAL A 375 -0.26 13.09 -8.08
C VAL A 375 0.53 13.69 -6.92
N SER A 376 0.99 12.86 -5.99
CA SER A 376 1.76 13.30 -4.81
C SER A 376 3.07 13.98 -5.23
N ALA A 377 3.82 13.37 -6.15
CA ALA A 377 5.09 13.89 -6.64
C ALA A 377 4.93 15.21 -7.41
N LEU A 378 3.87 15.35 -8.22
CA LEU A 378 3.54 16.60 -8.92
C LEU A 378 3.25 17.73 -7.94
N VAL A 379 2.50 17.47 -6.85
CA VAL A 379 2.28 18.48 -5.80
C VAL A 379 3.61 18.92 -5.20
N GLU A 380 4.50 17.97 -4.87
CA GLU A 380 5.80 18.26 -4.26
C GLU A 380 6.69 19.14 -5.14
N ILE A 381 6.72 18.91 -6.46
CA ILE A 381 7.49 19.73 -7.39
C ILE A 381 6.78 21.04 -7.83
N GLY A 382 5.62 21.34 -7.25
CA GLY A 382 4.84 22.56 -7.49
C GLY A 382 3.89 22.51 -8.70
N GLU A 383 3.74 21.36 -9.36
CA GLU A 383 2.84 21.15 -10.50
C GLU A 383 1.39 20.86 -10.07
N VAL A 384 0.85 21.69 -9.17
CA VAL A 384 -0.43 21.46 -8.49
C VAL A 384 -1.61 21.35 -9.47
N ALA A 385 -1.62 22.14 -10.54
CA ALA A 385 -2.69 22.08 -11.54
C ALA A 385 -2.72 20.72 -12.28
N ARG A 386 -1.55 20.18 -12.63
CA ARG A 386 -1.43 18.84 -13.24
C ARG A 386 -1.84 17.76 -12.24
N ALA A 387 -1.39 17.88 -11.00
CA ALA A 387 -1.74 16.94 -9.92
C ALA A 387 -3.25 16.87 -9.71
N LYS A 388 -3.93 18.02 -9.68
CA LYS A 388 -5.38 18.10 -9.50
C LYS A 388 -6.14 17.47 -10.66
N ALA A 389 -5.77 17.79 -11.90
CA ALA A 389 -6.40 17.19 -13.08
C ALA A 389 -6.24 15.66 -13.12
N LEU A 390 -5.03 15.17 -12.79
CA LEU A 390 -4.78 13.73 -12.68
C LEU A 390 -5.60 13.09 -11.55
N CYS A 391 -5.66 13.73 -10.39
CA CYS A 391 -6.44 13.22 -9.27
C CYS A 391 -7.94 13.14 -9.60
N GLU A 392 -8.52 14.17 -10.21
CA GLU A 392 -9.93 14.17 -10.63
C GLU A 392 -10.20 13.05 -11.65
N HIS A 393 -9.26 12.83 -12.59
CA HIS A 393 -9.34 11.72 -13.53
C HIS A 393 -9.33 10.37 -12.82
N LEU A 394 -8.40 10.14 -11.88
CA LEU A 394 -8.33 8.89 -11.11
C LEU A 394 -9.59 8.67 -10.27
N LEU A 395 -10.11 9.72 -9.62
CA LEU A 395 -11.33 9.64 -8.82
C LEU A 395 -12.56 9.25 -9.65
N SER A 396 -12.58 9.59 -10.94
CA SER A 396 -13.66 9.19 -11.85
C SER A 396 -13.70 7.69 -12.15
N HIS A 397 -12.61 6.96 -11.87
CA HIS A 397 -12.53 5.51 -12.05
C HIS A 397 -12.94 4.71 -10.82
N ALA A 398 -13.35 5.35 -9.72
CA ALA A 398 -13.80 4.63 -8.53
C ALA A 398 -14.95 3.68 -8.86
N SER A 399 -14.93 2.46 -8.32
CA SER A 399 -16.11 1.58 -8.36
C SER A 399 -17.31 2.25 -7.66
N PRO A 400 -18.55 1.75 -7.82
CA PRO A 400 -19.73 2.32 -7.15
C PRO A 400 -19.65 2.36 -5.61
N LEU A 401 -18.72 1.61 -5.02
CA LEU A 401 -18.44 1.60 -3.58
C LEU A 401 -17.29 2.54 -3.19
N GLY A 402 -16.72 3.29 -4.12
CA GLY A 402 -15.54 4.13 -3.92
C GLY A 402 -14.24 3.33 -3.76
N LEU A 403 -14.19 2.10 -4.29
CA LEU A 403 -13.07 1.17 -4.15
C LEU A 403 -12.24 1.05 -5.43
N TYR A 404 -10.95 0.75 -5.28
CA TYR A 404 -10.02 0.56 -6.38
C TYR A 404 -9.37 -0.82 -6.37
N ALA A 405 -9.07 -1.30 -7.57
CA ALA A 405 -8.28 -2.50 -7.78
C ALA A 405 -6.79 -2.17 -7.76
N GLU A 406 -5.98 -3.21 -7.94
CA GLU A 406 -4.55 -3.11 -8.20
C GLU A 406 -4.29 -2.30 -9.48
N GLU A 407 -5.00 -2.64 -10.54
CA GLU A 407 -4.78 -2.06 -11.87
C GLU A 407 -6.07 -1.47 -12.45
N LEU A 408 -5.87 -0.47 -13.30
CA LEU A 408 -6.90 0.09 -14.17
C LEU A 408 -6.44 -0.09 -15.61
N ASP A 409 -7.31 -0.66 -16.45
CA ASP A 409 -7.07 -0.74 -17.88
C ASP A 409 -6.98 0.69 -18.45
N PRO A 410 -5.84 1.11 -19.04
CA PRO A 410 -5.67 2.47 -19.55
C PRO A 410 -6.59 2.79 -20.74
N VAL A 411 -7.16 1.80 -21.42
CA VAL A 411 -8.02 2.03 -22.58
C VAL A 411 -9.47 2.24 -22.17
N ASN A 412 -9.98 1.44 -21.23
CA ASN A 412 -11.42 1.42 -20.90
C ASN A 412 -11.73 1.65 -19.41
N GLY A 413 -10.73 1.78 -18.54
CA GLY A 413 -10.90 2.02 -17.11
C GLY A 413 -11.41 0.82 -16.31
N ARG A 414 -11.38 -0.39 -16.88
CA ARG A 414 -11.77 -1.63 -16.18
C ARG A 414 -10.81 -1.88 -15.01
N HIS A 415 -11.39 -2.22 -13.86
CA HIS A 415 -10.65 -2.74 -12.73
C HIS A 415 -10.08 -4.13 -13.02
N LEU A 416 -8.78 -4.28 -12.82
CA LEU A 416 -8.01 -5.48 -13.08
C LEU A 416 -7.11 -5.81 -11.88
N GLY A 417 -6.67 -7.07 -11.80
CA GLY A 417 -5.92 -7.57 -10.66
C GLY A 417 -6.76 -7.64 -9.37
N ASN A 418 -6.07 -7.65 -8.23
CA ASN A 418 -6.71 -7.86 -6.94
C ASN A 418 -7.59 -6.67 -6.49
N PHE A 419 -8.66 -6.96 -5.71
CA PHE A 419 -9.69 -5.96 -5.37
C PHE A 419 -10.37 -6.18 -4.01
N PRO A 420 -10.59 -5.11 -3.21
CA PRO A 420 -9.92 -3.83 -3.29
C PRO A 420 -8.43 -3.97 -2.92
N GLN A 421 -7.57 -3.16 -3.52
CA GLN A 421 -6.13 -3.19 -3.26
C GLN A 421 -5.75 -2.20 -2.16
N ALA A 422 -5.16 -2.70 -1.07
CA ALA A 422 -4.71 -1.88 0.06
C ALA A 422 -3.73 -0.79 -0.39
N PHE A 423 -2.74 -1.17 -1.19
CA PHE A 423 -1.67 -0.26 -1.60
C PHE A 423 -2.18 0.90 -2.46
N THR A 424 -3.18 0.65 -3.31
CA THR A 424 -3.86 1.70 -4.09
C THR A 424 -4.59 2.68 -3.18
N HIS A 425 -5.36 2.18 -2.21
CA HIS A 425 -6.11 3.04 -1.28
C HIS A 425 -5.20 3.87 -0.38
N LEU A 426 -4.03 3.35 -0.04
CA LEU A 426 -2.99 4.14 0.60
C LEU A 426 -2.53 5.30 -0.29
N ALA A 427 -2.08 5.00 -1.51
CA ALA A 427 -1.50 6.03 -2.36
C ALA A 427 -2.52 7.12 -2.67
N LEU A 428 -3.80 6.75 -2.79
CA LEU A 428 -4.93 7.66 -2.82
C LEU A 428 -4.96 8.58 -1.59
N ILE A 429 -5.00 8.03 -0.37
CA ILE A 429 -5.03 8.86 0.86
C ILE A 429 -3.89 9.87 0.86
N ASN A 430 -2.67 9.42 0.52
CA ASN A 430 -1.54 10.32 0.48
C ASN A 430 -1.70 11.44 -0.56
N ALA A 431 -2.07 11.09 -1.79
CA ALA A 431 -2.29 12.03 -2.87
C ALA A 431 -3.32 13.11 -2.50
N LEU A 432 -4.44 12.69 -1.89
CA LEU A 432 -5.47 13.62 -1.43
C LEU A 432 -4.94 14.53 -0.32
N MET A 433 -4.19 13.99 0.64
CA MET A 433 -3.62 14.81 1.73
C MET A 433 -2.59 15.82 1.24
N HIS A 434 -1.76 15.49 0.24
CA HIS A 434 -0.86 16.46 -0.40
C HIS A 434 -1.66 17.59 -1.07
N LEU A 435 -2.72 17.26 -1.82
CA LEU A 435 -3.57 18.25 -2.48
C LEU A 435 -4.30 19.16 -1.47
N ILE A 436 -4.90 18.58 -0.44
CA ILE A 436 -5.61 19.35 0.60
C ILE A 436 -4.65 20.34 1.27
N ARG A 437 -3.46 19.89 1.68
CA ARG A 437 -2.47 20.73 2.37
C ARG A 437 -2.00 21.90 1.51
N VAL A 438 -1.76 21.68 0.21
CA VAL A 438 -1.32 22.77 -0.68
C VAL A 438 -2.46 23.77 -0.93
N GLU A 439 -3.70 23.30 -1.10
CA GLU A 439 -4.87 24.17 -1.26
C GLU A 439 -5.16 25.01 0.00
N GLU A 440 -5.05 24.42 1.19
CA GLU A 440 -5.19 25.14 2.47
C GLU A 440 -4.10 26.20 2.65
N THR A 441 -2.86 25.86 2.30
CA THR A 441 -1.73 26.79 2.35
C THR A 441 -1.95 27.98 1.41
N ASP A 442 -2.45 27.74 0.20
CA ASP A 442 -2.72 28.79 -0.77
C ASP A 442 -3.93 29.65 -0.38
N ARG A 443 -4.98 29.06 0.22
CA ARG A 443 -6.09 29.82 0.83
C ARG A 443 -5.60 30.71 1.96
N ALA A 444 -4.73 30.19 2.84
CA ALA A 444 -4.16 30.96 3.94
C ALA A 444 -3.31 32.15 3.45
N LYS A 445 -2.58 32.00 2.33
CA LYS A 445 -1.84 33.11 1.69
C LYS A 445 -2.78 34.15 1.06
N GLN A 446 -3.92 33.72 0.52
CA GLN A 446 -4.90 34.62 -0.12
C GLN A 446 -5.76 35.38 0.90
N PHE A 447 -5.97 34.83 2.10
CA PHE A 447 -6.74 35.48 3.15
C PHE A 447 -5.94 36.61 3.83
N SER A 448 -6.27 37.85 3.50
CA SER A 448 -5.92 39.02 4.33
C SER A 448 -7.11 39.40 5.21
N PRO A 449 -6.96 39.42 6.55
CA PRO A 449 -8.01 39.90 7.44
C PRO A 449 -8.36 41.35 7.11
N ALA A 450 -9.66 41.64 6.97
CA ALA A 450 -10.17 42.97 6.62
C ALA A 450 -9.82 44.05 7.66
N HIS A 451 -9.40 43.67 8.87
CA HIS A 451 -8.99 44.60 9.92
C HIS A 451 -7.61 44.25 10.48
N ARG A 452 -6.58 44.95 10.01
CA ARG A 452 -5.37 45.20 10.81
C ARG A 452 -5.72 46.34 11.78
N ASN A 453 -5.97 46.03 13.04
CA ASN A 453 -6.00 47.08 14.07
C ASN A 453 -4.64 47.77 14.09
N ARG A 454 -4.67 49.10 13.92
CA ARG A 454 -3.51 50.00 14.01
C ARG A 454 -3.03 50.13 15.44
#